data_AF-A0A842IL06-F1
#
_entry.id   AF-A0A842IL06-F1
#
_cell.length_a   1.000
_cell.length_b   1.000
_cell.length_c   1.000
_cell.angle_alpha   90.00
_cell.angle_beta   90.00
_cell.angle_gamma   90.00
#
_symmetry.space_group_name_H-M   'P 1'
#
loop_
_entity.id
_entity.type
_entity.pdbx_description
1 polymer ?
#
loop_
_entity_poly.entity_id
_entity_poly.type
_entity_poly.pdbx_seq_one_letter_code
_entity_poly.pdbx_strand_id
1 'polypeptide(L)'
;MKSFQKIVRHILILSLLSACSSDNDALSDIPVPQGGPITENPDNTGEPGDPDSDSPNPIYLDANGVTIKAHEWAEVGQQGIIDGKTYTIVGNGAIQEMLGWGGIPEGICTSRVTDMSRLFTNMDFNEDISSWDVSNVTDMSSMFARSTFNQPLYHWDVSSVIKMPSMFARTSFNQPLDSWDIGNVLYTSYMFYKSDFNQDIRSWDVSSVTDMSLMFAGSQFNQDLSNWDLSGVLICKSFADDTPQWTLPKPEFAHCDIN
;
A
#
# COMPACT_ATOMS: atom_id res chain seq x y z
N MET A 1 31.87 -6.54 -3.35
CA MET A 1 31.30 -5.18 -3.16
C MET A 1 29.80 -5.18 -2.83
N LYS A 2 28.93 -5.91 -3.55
CA LYS A 2 27.47 -5.97 -3.26
C LYS A 2 27.11 -6.48 -1.84
N SER A 3 27.84 -7.47 -1.33
CA SER A 3 27.61 -8.05 0.02
C SER A 3 27.99 -7.10 1.18
N PHE A 4 29.08 -6.34 1.04
CA PHE A 4 29.49 -5.35 2.05
C PHE A 4 28.54 -4.13 2.09
N GLN A 5 28.01 -3.70 0.93
CA GLN A 5 26.96 -2.69 0.88
C GLN A 5 25.65 -3.19 1.54
N LYS A 6 25.31 -4.48 1.42
CA LYS A 6 24.12 -5.08 2.06
C LYS A 6 24.21 -5.07 3.59
N ILE A 7 25.40 -5.32 4.16
CA ILE A 7 25.64 -5.31 5.62
C ILE A 7 25.63 -3.89 6.18
N VAL A 8 26.29 -2.93 5.52
CA VAL A 8 26.28 -1.52 5.95
C VAL A 8 24.86 -0.93 5.86
N ARG A 9 24.05 -1.35 4.88
CA ARG A 9 22.62 -0.98 4.74
C ARG A 9 21.75 -1.46 5.91
N HIS A 10 21.97 -2.68 6.40
CA HIS A 10 21.18 -3.25 7.50
C HIS A 10 21.45 -2.54 8.84
N ILE A 11 22.71 -2.15 9.09
CA ILE A 11 23.12 -1.43 10.32
C ILE A 11 22.56 0.00 10.35
N LEU A 12 22.50 0.69 9.21
CA LEU A 12 22.01 2.06 9.13
C LEU A 12 20.48 2.17 9.27
N ILE A 13 19.73 1.19 8.75
CA ILE A 13 18.28 1.08 8.93
C ILE A 13 17.93 0.96 10.42
N LEU A 14 18.64 0.11 11.18
CA LEU A 14 18.44 -0.06 12.62
C LEU A 14 18.75 1.23 13.40
N SER A 15 19.76 2.01 13.01
CA SER A 15 20.11 3.25 13.69
C SER A 15 19.11 4.40 13.50
N LEU A 16 18.42 4.45 12.35
CA LEU A 16 17.42 5.49 12.07
C LEU A 16 16.06 5.16 12.70
N LEU A 17 15.67 3.89 12.73
CA LEU A 17 14.44 3.45 13.41
C LEU A 17 14.53 3.69 14.94
N SER A 18 15.71 3.53 15.53
CA SER A 18 15.94 3.86 16.95
C SER A 18 15.83 5.37 17.25
N ALA A 19 16.09 6.23 16.27
CA ALA A 19 16.04 7.70 16.43
C ALA A 19 14.62 8.27 16.32
N CYS A 20 13.65 7.49 15.85
CA CYS A 20 12.26 7.94 15.74
C CYS A 20 11.45 7.76 17.05
N SER A 21 12.03 7.13 18.08
CA SER A 21 11.37 6.93 19.38
C SER A 21 11.68 8.00 20.43
N SER A 22 12.57 8.97 20.16
CA SER A 22 13.05 9.91 21.19
C SER A 22 12.48 11.33 21.14
N ASP A 23 11.68 11.72 20.14
CA ASP A 23 11.16 13.09 20.05
C ASP A 23 9.64 13.11 20.24
N ASN A 24 9.21 12.96 21.49
CA ASN A 24 7.87 13.33 21.95
C ASN A 24 7.92 13.96 23.34
N ASP A 25 8.77 14.97 23.52
CA ASP A 25 8.69 15.87 24.66
C ASP A 25 7.94 17.15 24.27
N ALA A 26 6.62 17.13 24.48
CA ALA A 26 5.85 18.28 25.00
C ALA A 26 4.34 17.95 25.03
N LEU A 27 3.87 17.28 26.09
CA LEU A 27 2.49 17.45 26.57
C LEU A 27 2.51 17.65 28.08
N SER A 28 2.31 18.90 28.48
CA SER A 28 2.06 19.34 29.84
C SER A 28 0.72 18.80 30.36
N ASP A 29 0.78 18.13 31.51
CA ASP A 29 -0.21 18.03 32.59
C ASP A 29 -1.68 17.80 32.24
N ILE A 30 -2.13 16.54 32.36
CA ILE A 30 -3.53 16.18 32.66
C ILE A 30 -3.55 15.17 33.83
N PRO A 31 -4.42 15.30 34.86
CA PRO A 31 -4.35 14.48 36.06
C PRO A 31 -4.93 13.08 35.86
N VAL A 32 -4.26 12.09 36.46
CA VAL A 32 -4.65 10.68 36.54
C VAL A 32 -5.88 10.49 37.46
N PRO A 33 -6.95 9.78 37.07
CA PRO A 33 -7.96 9.31 38.01
C PRO A 33 -7.51 8.01 38.71
N GLN A 34 -7.69 8.00 40.02
CA GLN A 34 -7.35 6.92 40.96
C GLN A 34 -8.13 5.62 40.65
N GLY A 35 -7.44 4.48 40.81
CA GLY A 35 -7.86 3.15 40.40
C GLY A 35 -9.04 2.54 41.18
N GLY A 36 -9.79 1.69 40.46
CA GLY A 36 -10.66 0.66 41.01
C GLY A 36 -10.00 -0.73 40.92
N PRO A 37 -10.48 -1.75 41.66
CA PRO A 37 -9.72 -2.96 41.91
C PRO A 37 -9.68 -3.88 40.68
N ILE A 38 -8.46 -4.26 40.31
CA ILE A 38 -8.14 -5.39 39.43
C ILE A 38 -8.34 -6.69 40.23
N THR A 39 -9.20 -7.58 39.75
CA THR A 39 -9.34 -8.94 40.28
C THR A 39 -8.15 -9.78 39.84
N GLU A 40 -7.45 -10.33 40.82
CA GLU A 40 -6.29 -11.21 40.68
C GLU A 40 -6.60 -12.46 39.84
N ASN A 41 -5.70 -12.78 38.91
CA ASN A 41 -5.57 -14.12 38.33
C ASN A 41 -4.35 -14.78 39.00
N PRO A 42 -4.48 -15.90 39.73
CA PRO A 42 -3.39 -16.45 40.52
C PRO A 42 -2.64 -17.50 39.72
N ASP A 43 -1.47 -17.15 39.20
CA ASP A 43 -0.26 -17.97 39.29
C ASP A 43 0.89 -17.22 38.63
N ASN A 44 1.94 -16.91 39.39
CA ASN A 44 3.27 -17.46 39.16
C ASN A 44 4.27 -16.70 40.06
N THR A 45 4.76 -17.38 41.09
CA THR A 45 5.86 -16.91 41.94
C THR A 45 7.19 -17.09 41.24
N GLY A 46 7.96 -16.01 41.05
CA GLY A 46 9.39 -16.10 40.83
C GLY A 46 10.00 -14.94 40.05
N GLU A 47 10.65 -14.01 40.75
CA GLU A 47 11.91 -13.42 40.30
C GLU A 47 13.04 -14.12 41.08
N PRO A 48 14.26 -14.32 40.54
CA PRO A 48 15.00 -13.30 39.79
C PRO A 48 15.88 -13.79 38.60
N GLY A 49 16.01 -12.88 37.64
CA GLY A 49 16.93 -12.91 36.50
C GLY A 49 16.17 -13.17 35.21
N ASP A 50 15.99 -12.15 34.35
CA ASP A 50 15.23 -12.28 33.12
C ASP A 50 16.16 -12.62 31.92
N PRO A 51 16.14 -13.87 31.43
CA PRO A 51 16.83 -14.30 30.21
C PRO A 51 15.86 -14.41 29.02
N ASP A 52 14.60 -13.98 29.17
CA ASP A 52 13.49 -14.10 28.22
C ASP A 52 12.94 -12.69 27.93
N SER A 53 13.38 -12.07 26.83
CA SER A 53 12.52 -11.05 26.23
C SER A 53 11.32 -11.77 25.61
N ASP A 54 10.35 -12.17 26.45
CA ASP A 54 9.10 -12.87 26.14
C ASP A 54 8.12 -11.98 25.36
N SER A 55 8.64 -11.00 24.61
CA SER A 55 7.84 -10.17 23.74
C SER A 55 7.33 -11.05 22.60
N PRO A 56 6.00 -11.16 22.42
CA PRO A 56 5.44 -11.94 21.32
C PRO A 56 5.98 -11.43 19.98
N ASN A 57 5.98 -12.29 18.96
CA ASN A 57 6.35 -11.87 17.61
C ASN A 57 5.43 -10.70 17.17
N PRO A 58 5.96 -9.51 16.82
CA PRO A 58 5.14 -8.33 16.54
C PRO A 58 4.40 -8.39 15.20
N ILE A 59 4.69 -9.41 14.39
CA ILE A 59 4.08 -9.63 13.09
C ILE A 59 3.52 -11.05 12.99
N TYR A 60 2.59 -11.24 12.05
CA TYR A 60 1.98 -12.52 11.72
C TYR A 60 1.72 -12.61 10.22
N LEU A 61 1.51 -13.83 9.72
CA LEU A 61 1.06 -14.10 8.35
C LEU A 61 -0.46 -14.01 8.32
N ASP A 62 -1.01 -13.19 7.42
CA ASP A 62 -2.46 -12.98 7.28
C ASP A 62 -3.16 -14.27 6.80
N ALA A 63 -4.49 -14.30 6.90
CA ALA A 63 -5.31 -15.45 6.52
C ALA A 63 -5.15 -15.85 5.04
N ASN A 64 -4.71 -14.93 4.17
CA ASN A 64 -4.41 -15.22 2.77
C ASN A 64 -3.08 -15.99 2.56
N GLY A 65 -2.28 -16.20 3.62
CA GLY A 65 -1.04 -16.96 3.59
C GLY A 65 0.14 -16.24 2.91
N VAL A 66 0.00 -14.96 2.58
CA VAL A 66 1.02 -14.18 1.84
C VAL A 66 1.35 -12.85 2.52
N THR A 67 0.33 -12.09 2.91
CA THR A 67 0.50 -10.75 3.49
C THR A 67 1.07 -10.85 4.90
N ILE A 68 2.07 -10.03 5.20
CA ILE A 68 2.68 -9.96 6.52
C ILE A 68 2.14 -8.72 7.24
N LYS A 69 1.45 -8.96 8.35
CA LYS A 69 0.78 -7.92 9.13
C LYS A 69 1.45 -7.72 10.48
N ALA A 70 1.47 -6.48 10.96
CA ALA A 70 1.83 -6.15 12.33
C ALA A 70 0.61 -6.34 13.25
N HIS A 71 0.83 -6.81 14.46
CA HIS A 71 -0.19 -6.73 15.51
C HIS A 71 -0.49 -5.27 15.87
N GLU A 72 -1.69 -4.99 16.37
CA GLU A 72 -2.12 -3.63 16.73
C GLU A 72 -1.20 -2.95 17.75
N TRP A 73 -0.62 -3.71 18.69
CA TRP A 73 0.32 -3.22 19.70
C TRP A 73 1.73 -3.00 19.15
N ALA A 74 2.04 -3.52 17.96
CA ALA A 74 3.38 -3.51 17.42
C ALA A 74 3.74 -2.17 16.75
N GLU A 75 4.93 -1.66 17.05
CA GLU A 75 5.38 -0.33 16.68
C GLU A 75 6.39 -0.36 15.51
N VAL A 76 6.52 0.78 14.84
CA VAL A 76 7.53 0.97 13.79
C VAL A 76 8.92 0.72 14.35
N GLY A 77 9.74 -0.01 13.59
CA GLY A 77 11.11 -0.37 13.98
C GLY A 77 11.23 -1.71 14.70
N GLN A 78 10.14 -2.24 15.27
CA GLN A 78 10.14 -3.59 15.81
C GLN A 78 10.35 -4.61 14.68
N GLN A 79 11.04 -5.70 15.03
CA GLN A 79 11.34 -6.80 14.11
C GLN A 79 10.61 -8.06 14.53
N GLY A 80 10.11 -8.79 13.55
CA GLY A 80 9.51 -10.11 13.74
C GLY A 80 10.05 -11.12 12.75
N ILE A 81 9.74 -12.40 12.97
CA ILE A 81 10.22 -13.51 12.13
C ILE A 81 9.04 -14.29 11.58
N ILE A 82 9.00 -14.51 10.27
CA ILE A 82 8.08 -15.43 9.59
C ILE A 82 8.93 -16.39 8.75
N ASP A 83 8.73 -17.70 8.92
CA ASP A 83 9.46 -18.75 8.20
C ASP A 83 10.99 -18.59 8.20
N GLY A 84 11.55 -18.14 9.33
CA GLY A 84 12.99 -17.93 9.50
C GLY A 84 13.55 -16.67 8.83
N LYS A 85 12.70 -15.82 8.23
CA LYS A 85 13.08 -14.52 7.68
C LYS A 85 12.65 -13.39 8.60
N THR A 86 13.56 -12.46 8.87
CA THR A 86 13.30 -11.26 9.65
C THR A 86 12.58 -10.21 8.81
N TYR A 87 11.58 -9.57 9.40
CA TYR A 87 10.88 -8.43 8.82
C TYR A 87 10.86 -7.28 9.82
N THR A 88 11.09 -6.07 9.33
CA THR A 88 11.02 -4.84 10.13
C THR A 88 9.72 -4.10 9.84
N ILE A 89 8.99 -3.69 10.87
CA ILE A 89 7.79 -2.85 10.72
C ILE A 89 8.22 -1.44 10.30
N VAL A 90 7.66 -0.92 9.21
CA VAL A 90 8.00 0.40 8.66
C VAL A 90 6.75 1.29 8.57
N GLY A 91 6.97 2.60 8.75
CA GLY A 91 5.98 3.64 8.44
C GLY A 91 6.34 4.45 7.18
N ASN A 92 5.54 5.48 6.87
CA ASN A 92 5.67 6.29 5.65
C ASN A 92 7.09 6.88 5.43
N GLY A 93 7.71 7.44 6.48
CA GLY A 93 9.04 8.04 6.37
C GLY A 93 10.12 6.99 6.08
N ALA A 94 10.09 5.87 6.80
CA ALA A 94 11.07 4.80 6.66
C ALA A 94 11.06 4.18 5.25
N ILE A 95 9.89 3.95 4.66
CA ILE A 95 9.81 3.34 3.32
C ILE A 95 10.34 4.29 2.22
N GLN A 96 10.07 5.60 2.32
CA GLN A 96 10.59 6.60 1.38
C GLN A 96 12.11 6.75 1.50
N GLU A 97 12.63 6.77 2.73
CA GLU A 97 14.06 6.83 2.97
C GLU A 97 14.76 5.60 2.41
N MET A 98 14.26 4.38 2.67
CA MET A 98 14.89 3.14 2.19
C MET A 98 15.08 3.13 0.66
N LEU A 99 14.12 3.68 -0.09
CA LEU A 99 14.19 3.81 -1.55
C LEU A 99 15.24 4.81 -2.03
N GLY A 100 15.43 5.91 -1.29
CA GLY A 100 16.47 6.91 -1.56
C GLY A 100 17.90 6.36 -1.52
N TRP A 101 18.12 5.22 -0.86
CA TRP A 101 19.42 4.56 -0.73
C TRP A 101 19.71 3.56 -1.88
N GLY A 102 18.86 3.56 -2.91
CA GLY A 102 19.05 2.76 -4.12
C GLY A 102 18.83 1.27 -3.89
N GLY A 103 17.80 0.92 -3.13
CA GLY A 103 17.38 -0.46 -2.94
C GLY A 103 16.02 -0.55 -2.28
N ILE A 104 15.29 -1.61 -2.61
CA ILE A 104 14.02 -1.91 -1.96
C ILE A 104 14.34 -2.80 -0.76
N PRO A 105 13.87 -2.43 0.43
CA PRO A 105 14.19 -3.15 1.64
C PRO A 105 13.52 -4.53 1.59
N GLU A 106 14.33 -5.58 1.42
CA GLU A 106 13.88 -6.96 1.61
C GLU A 106 13.48 -7.14 3.09
N GLY A 107 12.35 -7.79 3.35
CA GLY A 107 11.94 -8.10 4.73
C GLY A 107 11.39 -6.87 5.46
N ILE A 108 10.31 -6.28 4.93
CA ILE A 108 9.56 -5.22 5.62
C ILE A 108 8.11 -5.66 5.84
N CYS A 109 7.52 -5.14 6.92
CA CYS A 109 6.09 -5.20 7.20
C CYS A 109 5.53 -3.77 7.07
N THR A 110 4.60 -3.57 6.14
CA THR A 110 4.08 -2.25 5.77
C THR A 110 2.76 -1.88 6.46
N SER A 111 2.32 -2.63 7.47
CA SER A 111 1.05 -2.38 8.18
C SER A 111 0.91 -0.99 8.80
N ARG A 112 2.02 -0.25 8.97
CA ARG A 112 2.03 1.13 9.49
C ARG A 112 2.19 2.19 8.40
N VAL A 113 2.08 1.81 7.13
CA VAL A 113 2.13 2.71 5.98
C VAL A 113 0.70 3.11 5.58
N THR A 114 0.47 4.41 5.45
CA THR A 114 -0.81 5.00 5.03
C THR A 114 -0.72 5.75 3.69
N ASP A 115 0.50 6.06 3.24
CA ASP A 115 0.80 6.79 2.01
C ASP A 115 1.89 6.06 1.24
N MET A 116 1.54 5.52 0.07
CA MET A 116 2.45 4.91 -0.89
C MET A 116 2.55 5.73 -2.17
N SER A 117 2.15 7.00 -2.13
CA SER A 117 2.20 7.88 -3.28
C SER A 117 3.65 8.00 -3.78
N ARG A 118 3.75 7.85 -5.10
CA ARG A 118 4.99 7.99 -5.89
C ARG A 118 6.13 7.02 -5.54
N LEU A 119 5.90 6.00 -4.74
CA LEU A 119 6.94 5.14 -4.17
C LEU A 119 7.93 4.59 -5.21
N PHE A 120 7.44 4.15 -6.36
CA PHE A 120 8.22 3.58 -7.44
C PHE A 120 8.14 4.40 -8.74
N THR A 121 7.77 5.68 -8.66
CA THR A 121 7.65 6.54 -9.85
C THR A 121 8.98 6.62 -10.61
N ASN A 122 8.96 6.33 -11.90
CA ASN A 122 10.15 6.31 -12.78
C ASN A 122 11.26 5.32 -12.34
N MET A 123 10.92 4.29 -11.56
CA MET A 123 11.91 3.28 -11.16
C MET A 123 11.97 2.11 -12.13
N ASP A 124 13.19 1.63 -12.40
CA ASP A 124 13.39 0.28 -12.94
C ASP A 124 13.25 -0.72 -11.79
N PHE A 125 12.00 -1.08 -11.49
CA PHE A 125 11.61 -1.90 -10.37
C PHE A 125 10.58 -2.94 -10.79
N ASN A 126 10.88 -4.21 -10.54
CA ASN A 126 9.96 -5.32 -10.85
C ASN A 126 10.13 -6.51 -9.87
N GLU A 127 10.46 -6.25 -8.60
CA GLU A 127 10.55 -7.31 -7.59
C GLU A 127 9.19 -7.60 -6.95
N ASP A 128 9.07 -8.79 -6.36
CA ASP A 128 7.88 -9.23 -5.67
C ASP A 128 7.62 -8.42 -4.38
N ILE A 129 6.41 -7.88 -4.27
CA ILE A 129 5.87 -7.12 -3.13
C ILE A 129 4.49 -7.64 -2.72
N SER A 130 4.14 -8.86 -3.14
CA SER A 130 2.86 -9.51 -2.83
C SER A 130 2.60 -9.63 -1.32
N SER A 131 3.66 -9.74 -0.52
CA SER A 131 3.57 -9.85 0.95
C SER A 131 3.32 -8.52 1.66
N TRP A 132 3.32 -7.39 0.96
CA TRP A 132 3.11 -6.08 1.57
C TRP A 132 1.66 -5.95 2.06
N ASP A 133 1.51 -5.46 3.28
CA ASP A 133 0.23 -5.06 3.82
C ASP A 133 -0.09 -3.63 3.37
N VAL A 134 -1.15 -3.49 2.58
CA VAL A 134 -1.66 -2.20 2.09
C VAL A 134 -3.03 -1.86 2.65
N SER A 135 -3.56 -2.62 3.61
CA SER A 135 -4.94 -2.44 4.11
C SER A 135 -5.15 -1.13 4.88
N ASN A 136 -4.08 -0.44 5.27
CA ASN A 136 -4.12 0.88 5.91
C ASN A 136 -3.75 2.04 4.96
N VAL A 137 -3.44 1.74 3.70
CA VAL A 137 -3.03 2.75 2.70
C VAL A 137 -4.26 3.49 2.20
N THR A 138 -4.16 4.82 2.20
CA THR A 138 -5.23 5.72 1.72
C THR A 138 -4.85 6.43 0.42
N ASP A 139 -3.55 6.56 0.14
CA ASP A 139 -3.02 7.23 -1.04
C ASP A 139 -2.00 6.34 -1.78
N MET A 140 -2.33 5.95 -3.02
CA MET A 140 -1.46 5.22 -3.94
C MET A 140 -1.15 6.03 -5.20
N SER A 141 -1.32 7.35 -5.14
CA SER A 141 -1.14 8.26 -6.28
C SER A 141 0.22 8.04 -6.95
N SER A 142 0.20 7.73 -8.25
CA SER A 142 1.40 7.55 -9.08
C SER A 142 2.39 6.49 -8.59
N MET A 143 2.00 5.56 -7.70
CA MET A 143 2.92 4.62 -7.05
C MET A 143 3.84 3.90 -8.05
N PHE A 144 3.32 3.45 -9.20
CA PHE A 144 4.08 2.75 -10.24
C PHE A 144 4.22 3.55 -11.53
N ALA A 145 3.88 4.84 -11.54
CA ALA A 145 3.89 5.63 -12.77
C ALA A 145 5.27 5.60 -13.44
N ARG A 146 5.31 5.23 -14.73
CA ARG A 146 6.54 5.11 -15.54
C ARG A 146 7.57 4.12 -14.98
N SER A 147 7.16 3.17 -14.14
CA SER A 147 8.01 2.08 -13.66
C SER A 147 8.00 0.88 -14.62
N THR A 148 8.92 -0.06 -14.43
CA THR A 148 8.95 -1.36 -15.12
C THR A 148 8.17 -2.46 -14.39
N PHE A 149 7.39 -2.10 -13.36
CA PHE A 149 6.70 -3.04 -12.49
C PHE A 149 5.59 -3.80 -13.22
N ASN A 150 5.59 -5.13 -13.08
CA ASN A 150 4.61 -6.04 -13.67
C ASN A 150 4.47 -7.35 -12.84
N GLN A 151 4.59 -7.25 -11.51
CA GLN A 151 4.36 -8.40 -10.62
C GLN A 151 2.89 -8.47 -10.17
N PRO A 152 2.38 -9.66 -9.83
CA PRO A 152 0.99 -9.82 -9.40
C PRO A 152 0.70 -9.10 -8.07
N LEU A 153 -0.49 -8.50 -7.98
CA LEU A 153 -0.96 -7.73 -6.80
C LEU A 153 -2.32 -8.23 -6.25
N TYR A 154 -2.74 -9.45 -6.61
CA TYR A 154 -4.09 -9.95 -6.31
C TYR A 154 -4.36 -10.22 -4.82
N HIS A 155 -3.33 -10.24 -3.97
CA HIS A 155 -3.43 -10.35 -2.52
C HIS A 155 -3.55 -9.02 -1.78
N TRP A 156 -3.40 -7.90 -2.49
CA TRP A 156 -3.49 -6.58 -1.87
C TRP A 156 -4.93 -6.23 -1.53
N ASP A 157 -5.14 -5.91 -0.25
CA ASP A 157 -6.38 -5.33 0.25
C ASP A 157 -6.36 -3.82 0.09
N VAL A 158 -6.99 -3.33 -0.98
CA VAL A 158 -7.05 -1.90 -1.31
C VAL A 158 -8.33 -1.22 -0.82
N SER A 159 -9.13 -1.87 0.04
CA SER A 159 -10.44 -1.36 0.45
C SER A 159 -10.38 -0.04 1.20
N SER A 160 -9.23 0.31 1.79
CA SER A 160 -9.02 1.60 2.49
C SER A 160 -8.52 2.73 1.59
N VAL A 161 -8.20 2.44 0.32
CA VAL A 161 -7.61 3.42 -0.58
C VAL A 161 -8.65 4.44 -1.03
N ILE A 162 -8.28 5.72 -0.98
CA ILE A 162 -9.11 6.85 -1.41
C ILE A 162 -8.60 7.43 -2.73
N LYS A 163 -7.29 7.39 -2.99
CA LYS A 163 -6.64 8.03 -4.14
C LYS A 163 -5.77 7.06 -4.91
N MET A 164 -6.05 6.88 -6.20
CA MET A 164 -5.21 6.13 -7.15
C MET A 164 -4.86 6.90 -8.45
N PRO A 165 -4.76 8.24 -8.49
CA PRO A 165 -4.48 8.94 -9.73
C PRO A 165 -3.11 8.55 -10.28
N SER A 166 -3.05 8.28 -11.58
CA SER A 166 -1.83 7.91 -12.32
C SER A 166 -1.12 6.64 -11.82
N MET A 167 -1.73 5.79 -10.97
CA MET A 167 -1.04 4.68 -10.29
C MET A 167 -0.21 3.81 -11.26
N PHE A 168 -0.74 3.47 -12.43
CA PHE A 168 -0.10 2.67 -13.48
C PHE A 168 0.12 3.44 -14.79
N ALA A 169 0.17 4.77 -14.75
CA ALA A 169 0.35 5.59 -15.95
C ALA A 169 1.69 5.28 -16.63
N ARG A 170 1.67 5.05 -17.95
CA ARG A 170 2.85 4.79 -18.80
C ARG A 170 3.67 3.58 -18.33
N THR A 171 2.99 2.51 -17.92
CA THR A 171 3.60 1.24 -17.49
C THR A 171 3.26 0.12 -18.46
N SER A 172 4.08 -0.93 -18.45
CA SER A 172 3.77 -2.22 -19.07
C SER A 172 3.02 -3.18 -18.12
N PHE A 173 2.47 -2.66 -17.01
CA PHE A 173 1.74 -3.47 -16.03
C PHE A 173 0.48 -4.05 -16.68
N ASN A 174 0.30 -5.37 -16.59
CA ASN A 174 -0.86 -6.06 -17.17
C ASN A 174 -1.24 -7.31 -16.37
N GLN A 175 -1.20 -7.22 -15.04
CA GLN A 175 -1.62 -8.30 -14.13
C GLN A 175 -3.08 -8.13 -13.70
N PRO A 176 -3.80 -9.22 -13.37
CA PRO A 176 -5.20 -9.14 -12.93
C PRO A 176 -5.38 -8.28 -11.68
N LEU A 177 -6.44 -7.48 -11.68
CA LEU A 177 -6.85 -6.60 -10.56
C LEU A 177 -8.35 -6.77 -10.23
N ASP A 178 -8.98 -7.82 -10.74
CA ASP A 178 -10.43 -8.08 -10.59
C ASP A 178 -10.86 -8.33 -9.14
N SER A 179 -9.90 -8.70 -8.27
CA SER A 179 -10.09 -8.90 -6.83
C SER A 179 -10.03 -7.62 -5.99
N TRP A 180 -9.64 -6.48 -6.58
CA TRP A 180 -9.52 -5.23 -5.83
C TRP A 180 -10.89 -4.65 -5.50
N ASP A 181 -11.13 -4.40 -4.21
CA ASP A 181 -12.26 -3.60 -3.73
C ASP A 181 -11.89 -2.12 -3.78
N ILE A 182 -12.34 -1.42 -4.83
CA ILE A 182 -12.12 0.01 -5.00
C ILE A 182 -13.33 0.88 -4.60
N GLY A 183 -14.32 0.32 -3.88
CA GLY A 183 -15.57 1.00 -3.56
C GLY A 183 -15.41 2.30 -2.77
N ASN A 184 -14.28 2.51 -2.09
CA ASN A 184 -13.95 3.73 -1.36
C ASN A 184 -13.07 4.73 -2.16
N VAL A 185 -12.60 4.36 -3.35
CA VAL A 185 -11.72 5.19 -4.16
C VAL A 185 -12.52 6.36 -4.77
N LEU A 186 -12.04 7.58 -4.56
CA LEU A 186 -12.67 8.80 -5.07
C LEU A 186 -12.02 9.30 -6.37
N TYR A 187 -10.73 9.01 -6.58
CA TYR A 187 -9.93 9.59 -7.67
C TYR A 187 -9.13 8.52 -8.41
N THR A 188 -9.41 8.34 -9.71
CA THR A 188 -8.74 7.39 -10.61
C THR A 188 -8.18 8.06 -11.86
N SER A 189 -8.11 9.39 -11.88
CA SER A 189 -7.63 10.14 -13.05
C SER A 189 -6.24 9.68 -13.49
N TYR A 190 -6.07 9.50 -14.80
CA TYR A 190 -4.85 8.98 -15.44
C TYR A 190 -4.39 7.58 -15.00
N MET A 191 -5.15 6.80 -14.22
CA MET A 191 -4.67 5.55 -13.59
C MET A 191 -3.98 4.60 -14.58
N PHE A 192 -4.50 4.46 -15.80
CA PHE A 192 -3.95 3.64 -16.89
C PHE A 192 -3.57 4.47 -18.13
N TYR A 193 -3.30 5.77 -17.97
CA TYR A 193 -2.92 6.66 -19.06
C TYR A 193 -1.68 6.13 -19.79
N LYS A 194 -1.81 5.85 -21.10
CA LYS A 194 -0.75 5.26 -21.93
C LYS A 194 -0.15 3.96 -21.36
N SER A 195 -0.95 3.15 -20.68
CA SER A 195 -0.56 1.83 -20.15
C SER A 195 -0.88 0.70 -21.13
N ASP A 196 -0.15 -0.41 -21.00
CA ASP A 196 -0.45 -1.68 -21.69
C ASP A 196 -1.57 -2.48 -21.00
N PHE A 197 -2.10 -2.00 -19.86
CA PHE A 197 -3.12 -2.67 -19.08
C PHE A 197 -4.37 -2.98 -19.91
N ASN A 198 -4.78 -4.25 -19.90
CA ASN A 198 -5.98 -4.75 -20.59
C ASN A 198 -6.59 -5.96 -19.87
N GLN A 199 -6.57 -5.96 -18.53
CA GLN A 199 -7.22 -7.01 -17.73
C GLN A 199 -8.67 -6.64 -17.41
N ASP A 200 -9.48 -7.66 -17.13
CA ASP A 200 -10.87 -7.49 -16.77
C ASP A 200 -11.01 -6.78 -15.41
N ILE A 201 -11.77 -5.69 -15.40
CA ILE A 201 -12.10 -4.88 -14.21
C ILE A 201 -13.59 -4.56 -14.16
N ARG A 202 -14.42 -5.35 -14.87
CA ARG A 202 -15.88 -5.15 -14.89
C ARG A 202 -16.53 -5.28 -13.52
N SER A 203 -15.86 -5.96 -12.59
CA SER A 203 -16.32 -6.22 -11.21
C SER A 203 -16.13 -5.03 -10.28
N TRP A 204 -15.33 -4.04 -10.66
CA TRP A 204 -15.06 -2.88 -9.81
C TRP A 204 -16.34 -2.08 -9.54
N ASP A 205 -16.59 -1.80 -8.26
CA ASP A 205 -17.57 -0.81 -7.84
C ASP A 205 -16.95 0.59 -7.93
N VAL A 206 -17.36 1.36 -8.94
CA VAL A 206 -16.89 2.73 -9.19
C VAL A 206 -17.89 3.80 -8.74
N SER A 207 -18.94 3.44 -8.01
CA SER A 207 -20.02 4.37 -7.63
C SER A 207 -19.55 5.57 -6.78
N SER A 208 -18.45 5.42 -6.05
CA SER A 208 -17.83 6.50 -5.26
C SER A 208 -16.86 7.38 -6.07
N VAL A 209 -16.46 6.98 -7.27
CA VAL A 209 -15.44 7.69 -8.05
C VAL A 209 -16.02 9.00 -8.58
N THR A 210 -15.29 10.09 -8.36
CA THR A 210 -15.71 11.45 -8.79
C THR A 210 -14.90 11.98 -9.98
N ASP A 211 -13.66 11.52 -10.18
CA ASP A 211 -12.78 11.93 -11.27
C ASP A 211 -12.12 10.72 -11.96
N MET A 212 -12.47 10.53 -13.23
CA MET A 212 -11.95 9.53 -14.16
C MET A 212 -11.25 10.17 -15.37
N SER A 213 -10.90 11.46 -15.31
CA SER A 213 -10.25 12.13 -16.44
C SER A 213 -9.01 11.38 -16.92
N LEU A 214 -8.91 11.19 -18.23
CA LEU A 214 -7.76 10.57 -18.91
C LEU A 214 -7.41 9.15 -18.43
N MET A 215 -8.30 8.46 -17.70
CA MET A 215 -8.01 7.16 -17.05
C MET A 215 -7.42 6.13 -18.02
N PHE A 216 -7.97 6.01 -19.23
CA PHE A 216 -7.54 5.08 -20.28
C PHE A 216 -6.97 5.76 -21.51
N ALA A 217 -6.75 7.08 -21.51
CA ALA A 217 -6.30 7.77 -22.71
C ALA A 217 -4.94 7.25 -23.20
N GLY A 218 -4.86 6.91 -24.49
CA GLY A 218 -3.67 6.34 -25.12
C GLY A 218 -3.31 4.91 -24.70
N SER A 219 -4.18 4.22 -23.97
CA SER A 219 -3.93 2.84 -23.47
C SER A 219 -4.25 1.76 -24.52
N GLN A 220 -3.94 0.50 -24.20
CA GLN A 220 -4.35 -0.68 -24.99
C GLN A 220 -5.68 -1.31 -24.50
N PHE A 221 -6.41 -0.61 -23.62
CA PHE A 221 -7.56 -1.17 -22.94
C PHE A 221 -8.71 -1.49 -23.90
N ASN A 222 -9.30 -2.68 -23.73
CA ASN A 222 -10.45 -3.16 -24.50
C ASN A 222 -11.24 -4.19 -23.68
N GLN A 223 -11.94 -3.72 -22.65
CA GLN A 223 -12.86 -4.53 -21.83
C GLN A 223 -14.29 -3.95 -21.86
N ASP A 224 -15.26 -4.78 -21.50
CA ASP A 224 -16.66 -4.36 -21.35
C ASP A 224 -16.85 -3.73 -19.97
N LEU A 225 -17.16 -2.44 -19.94
CA LEU A 225 -17.45 -1.67 -18.72
C LEU A 225 -18.88 -1.15 -18.69
N SER A 226 -19.77 -1.67 -19.52
CA SER A 226 -21.15 -1.17 -19.65
C SER A 226 -21.99 -1.26 -18.36
N ASN A 227 -21.56 -2.06 -17.38
CA ASN A 227 -22.24 -2.24 -16.09
C ASN A 227 -21.77 -1.28 -14.99
N TRP A 228 -20.78 -0.44 -15.23
CA TRP A 228 -20.30 0.50 -14.22
C TRP A 228 -21.36 1.57 -13.89
N ASP A 229 -21.61 1.77 -12.59
CA ASP A 229 -22.42 2.89 -12.10
C ASP A 229 -21.57 4.16 -12.05
N LEU A 230 -21.83 5.08 -12.97
CA LEU A 230 -21.11 6.33 -13.11
C LEU A 230 -21.86 7.54 -12.53
N SER A 231 -22.89 7.32 -11.70
CA SER A 231 -23.71 8.40 -11.15
C SER A 231 -22.92 9.37 -10.26
N GLY A 232 -21.83 8.92 -9.64
CA GLY A 232 -20.92 9.73 -8.83
C GLY A 232 -19.84 10.49 -9.63
N VAL A 233 -19.63 10.17 -10.91
CA VAL A 233 -18.54 10.74 -11.71
C VAL A 233 -18.90 12.15 -12.15
N LEU A 234 -18.08 13.13 -11.74
CA LEU A 234 -18.23 14.54 -12.09
C LEU A 234 -17.28 14.97 -13.21
N ILE A 235 -16.10 14.33 -13.31
CA ILE A 235 -15.05 14.67 -14.26
C ILE A 235 -14.64 13.41 -15.03
N CYS A 236 -14.81 13.42 -16.36
CA CYS A 236 -14.47 12.28 -17.24
C CYS A 236 -13.80 12.73 -18.54
N LYS A 237 -13.33 13.98 -18.60
CA LYS A 237 -12.65 14.55 -19.76
C LYS A 237 -11.59 13.60 -20.31
N SER A 238 -11.68 13.34 -21.61
CA SER A 238 -10.73 12.50 -22.34
C SER A 238 -10.55 11.10 -21.74
N PHE A 239 -11.58 10.53 -21.08
CA PHE A 239 -11.54 9.23 -20.40
C PHE A 239 -10.79 8.14 -21.19
N ALA A 240 -11.01 8.05 -22.49
CA ALA A 240 -10.43 7.05 -23.38
C ALA A 240 -9.98 7.62 -24.73
N ASP A 241 -9.55 8.89 -24.76
CA ASP A 241 -9.03 9.51 -25.99
C ASP A 241 -7.79 8.74 -26.49
N ASP A 242 -7.62 8.62 -27.80
CA ASP A 242 -6.51 7.89 -28.41
C ASP A 242 -6.38 6.41 -27.98
N THR A 243 -7.51 5.74 -27.68
CA THR A 243 -7.57 4.30 -27.36
C THR A 243 -8.19 3.49 -28.53
N PRO A 244 -7.47 3.33 -29.65
CA PRO A 244 -8.05 2.85 -30.92
C PRO A 244 -8.48 1.38 -30.90
N GLN A 245 -8.00 0.58 -29.94
CA GLN A 245 -8.32 -0.85 -29.84
C GLN A 245 -9.64 -1.12 -29.12
N TRP A 246 -10.24 -0.13 -28.45
CA TRP A 246 -11.40 -0.34 -27.61
C TRP A 246 -12.68 -0.49 -28.45
N THR A 247 -13.11 -1.74 -28.61
CA THR A 247 -14.27 -2.18 -29.39
C THR A 247 -15.40 -2.75 -28.53
N LEU A 248 -15.08 -3.24 -27.33
CA LEU A 248 -16.09 -3.68 -26.35
C LEU A 248 -16.90 -2.50 -25.78
N PRO A 249 -18.10 -2.78 -25.21
CA PRO A 249 -18.98 -1.74 -24.69
C PRO A 249 -18.27 -0.84 -23.66
N LYS A 250 -18.33 0.47 -23.93
CA LYS A 250 -17.80 1.52 -23.05
C LYS A 250 -18.84 1.86 -21.97
N PRO A 251 -18.43 2.43 -20.84
CA PRO A 251 -19.38 2.87 -19.82
C PRO A 251 -20.07 4.16 -20.29
N GLU A 252 -21.31 4.37 -19.86
CA GLU A 252 -22.13 5.52 -20.27
C GLU A 252 -22.12 6.62 -19.19
N PHE A 253 -21.52 7.77 -19.48
CA PHE A 253 -21.44 8.89 -18.54
C PHE A 253 -22.72 9.74 -18.56
N ALA A 254 -23.50 9.72 -17.48
CA ALA A 254 -24.73 10.49 -17.38
C ALA A 254 -24.51 11.97 -17.02
N HIS A 255 -23.51 12.28 -16.17
CA HIS A 255 -23.32 13.59 -15.55
C HIS A 255 -21.85 14.02 -15.45
N CYS A 256 -21.17 14.19 -16.57
CA CYS A 256 -19.74 14.49 -16.57
C CYS A 256 -19.40 15.85 -17.23
N ASP A 257 -18.51 16.61 -16.59
CA ASP A 257 -17.84 17.75 -17.21
C ASP A 257 -16.78 17.27 -18.21
N ILE A 258 -16.98 17.69 -19.47
CA ILE A 258 -16.13 17.37 -20.61
C ILE A 258 -15.20 18.53 -20.99
N ASN A 259 -15.29 19.69 -20.32
CA ASN A 259 -14.59 20.93 -20.70
C ASN A 259 -13.21 21.12 -20.06
#